data_AF-G0M9N7-F1
#
_entry.id   AF-G0M9N7-F1
#
_cell.length_a   1.000
_cell.length_b   1.000
_cell.length_c   1.000
_cell.angle_alpha   90.00
_cell.angle_beta   90.00
_cell.angle_gamma   90.00
#
_symmetry.space_group_name_H-M   'P 1'
#
loop_
_entity.id
_entity.type
_entity.pdbx_description
1 polymer ?
#
loop_
_entity_poly.entity_id
_entity_poly.type
_entity_poly.pdbx_seq_one_letter_code
_entity_poly.pdbx_strand_id
1 'polypeptide(L)'
;MMLKTVILALFVLVNQVVARSIPVEEDICETESRKWEACLEIYINKTITENQEYLASTVSPGTKPMKNLKGALNCIGDLHCKGHRKFIKFQLDTISFALDRVIGEPAQCAQDTHDDLQQCVLDSTLLRNPEYNGEVLTCVGKLLEATECTDEEKRVIMSAARAQNDFMEFVFKMKKEESDANLFDETFDPTKYI
;
A
#
# COMPACT_ATOMS: atom_id res chain seq x y z
N MET A 1 13.15 48.41 32.38
CA MET A 1 13.12 47.08 33.04
C MET A 1 11.91 46.22 32.68
N MET A 2 10.79 46.79 32.18
CA MET A 2 9.53 46.05 31.94
C MET A 2 9.43 45.29 30.61
N LEU A 3 10.18 45.66 29.57
CA LEU A 3 10.08 45.02 28.24
C LEU A 3 10.63 43.58 28.23
N LYS A 4 11.71 43.31 28.97
CA LYS A 4 12.32 41.97 29.06
C LYS A 4 11.40 40.98 29.78
N THR A 5 10.66 41.42 30.79
CA THR A 5 9.69 40.61 31.53
C THR A 5 8.45 40.30 30.70
N VAL A 6 7.98 41.25 29.89
CA VAL A 6 6.84 41.03 28.96
C VAL A 6 7.22 40.05 27.86
N ILE A 7 8.42 40.15 27.29
CA ILE A 7 8.90 39.20 26.27
C ILE A 7 9.05 37.79 26.85
N LEU A 8 9.60 37.65 28.06
CA LEU A 8 9.70 36.34 28.72
C LEU A 8 8.32 35.74 29.02
N ALA A 9 7.37 36.55 29.48
CA ALA A 9 6.01 36.11 29.75
C ALA A 9 5.30 35.64 28.47
N LEU A 10 5.45 36.38 27.36
CA LEU A 10 4.92 35.98 26.06
C LEU A 10 5.58 34.70 25.54
N PHE A 11 6.90 34.55 25.70
CA PHE A 11 7.61 33.35 25.26
C PHE A 11 7.16 32.11 26.05
N VAL A 12 6.96 32.23 27.37
CA VAL A 12 6.44 31.14 28.21
C VAL A 12 5.00 30.80 27.84
N LEU A 13 4.15 31.80 27.60
CA LEU A 13 2.75 31.58 27.20
C LEU A 13 2.65 30.91 25.82
N VAL A 14 3.46 31.35 24.84
CA VAL A 14 3.51 30.72 23.51
C VAL A 14 4.00 29.28 23.63
N ASN A 15 5.05 29.01 24.41
CA ASN A 15 5.53 27.64 24.59
C ASN A 15 4.51 26.75 25.32
N GLN A 16 3.74 27.27 26.29
CA GLN A 16 2.68 26.52 26.95
C GLN A 16 1.48 26.24 26.03
N VAL A 17 1.09 27.21 25.19
CA VAL A 17 0.02 27.03 24.20
C VAL A 17 0.46 26.05 23.13
N VAL A 18 1.69 26.19 22.61
CA VAL A 18 2.26 25.25 21.63
C VAL A 18 2.37 23.85 22.24
N ALA A 19 2.87 23.70 23.48
CA ALA A 19 2.93 22.40 24.15
C ALA A 19 1.55 21.75 24.38
N ARG A 20 0.49 22.55 24.58
CA ARG A 20 -0.90 22.05 24.66
C ARG A 20 -1.55 21.79 23.31
N SER A 21 -0.96 22.31 22.23
CA SER A 21 -1.46 22.18 20.85
C SER A 21 -0.74 21.09 20.06
N ILE A 22 0.31 20.49 20.63
CA ILE A 22 0.95 19.30 20.07
C ILE A 22 -0.01 18.13 20.35
N PRO A 23 -0.63 17.54 19.31
CA PRO A 23 -1.50 16.39 19.51
C PRO A 23 -0.68 15.28 20.17
N VAL A 24 -1.24 14.66 21.21
CA VAL A 24 -0.64 13.50 21.84
C VAL A 24 -0.73 12.34 20.85
N GLU A 25 0.21 11.39 20.89
CA GLU A 25 0.21 10.21 20.00
C GLU A 25 -1.15 9.50 19.96
N GLU A 26 -1.86 9.44 21.09
CA GLU A 26 -3.21 8.90 21.21
C GLU A 26 -4.25 9.65 20.35
N ASP A 27 -4.21 10.99 20.34
CA ASP A 27 -5.10 11.83 19.51
C ASP A 27 -4.83 11.64 18.01
N ILE A 28 -3.56 11.43 17.64
CA ILE A 28 -3.15 11.12 16.26
C ILE A 28 -3.73 9.77 15.86
N CYS A 29 -3.53 8.72 16.68
CA CYS A 29 -4.00 7.38 16.37
C CYS A 29 -5.52 7.27 16.30
N GLU A 30 -6.25 7.99 17.15
CA GLU A 30 -7.70 8.02 17.08
C GLU A 30 -8.20 8.70 15.80
N THR A 31 -7.56 9.81 15.41
CA THR A 31 -7.88 10.52 14.17
C THR A 31 -7.60 9.66 12.94
N GLU A 32 -6.45 8.99 12.91
CA GLU A 32 -6.09 8.03 11.86
C GLU A 32 -7.08 6.86 11.79
N SER A 33 -7.49 6.33 12.95
CA SER A 33 -8.49 5.25 13.03
C SER A 33 -9.83 5.66 12.43
N ARG A 34 -10.34 6.85 12.79
CA ARG A 34 -11.60 7.37 12.25
C ARG A 34 -11.51 7.59 10.74
N LYS A 35 -10.38 8.12 10.27
CA LYS A 35 -10.13 8.34 8.84
C LYS A 35 -10.07 7.02 8.07
N TRP A 36 -9.36 6.02 8.62
CA TRP A 36 -9.28 4.66 8.08
C TRP A 36 -10.67 4.06 7.84
N GLU A 37 -11.51 4.07 8.86
CA GLU A 37 -12.86 3.51 8.82
C GLU A 37 -13.73 4.21 7.76
N ALA A 38 -13.75 5.55 7.76
CA ALA A 38 -14.52 6.33 6.80
C ALA A 38 -14.07 6.08 5.34
N CYS A 39 -12.76 6.03 5.09
CA CYS A 39 -12.23 5.82 3.74
C CYS A 39 -12.48 4.39 3.24
N LEU A 40 -12.34 3.37 4.10
CA LEU A 40 -12.63 1.99 3.73
C LEU A 40 -14.11 1.74 3.52
N GLU A 41 -14.99 2.35 4.32
CA GLU A 41 -16.43 2.26 4.12
C GLU A 41 -16.83 2.80 2.74
N ILE A 42 -16.27 3.95 2.33
CA ILE A 42 -16.47 4.50 0.98
C ILE A 42 -15.99 3.53 -0.10
N TYR A 43 -14.81 2.92 0.09
CA TYR A 43 -14.27 1.93 -0.84
C TYR A 43 -15.17 0.71 -1.00
N ILE A 44 -15.59 0.12 0.12
CA ILE A 44 -16.47 -1.06 0.14
C ILE A 44 -17.80 -0.72 -0.54
N ASN A 45 -18.43 0.40 -0.18
CA ASN A 45 -19.70 0.81 -0.76
C ASN A 45 -19.60 1.05 -2.27
N LYS A 46 -18.54 1.72 -2.74
CA LYS A 46 -18.30 1.88 -4.19
C LYS A 46 -18.09 0.55 -4.89
N THR A 47 -17.28 -0.33 -4.31
CA THR A 47 -16.99 -1.65 -4.88
C THR A 47 -18.25 -2.52 -4.96
N ILE A 48 -19.11 -2.50 -3.94
CA ILE A 48 -20.38 -3.23 -3.93
C ILE A 48 -21.33 -2.69 -5.00
N THR A 49 -21.55 -1.37 -5.04
CA THR A 49 -22.46 -0.73 -6.01
C THR A 49 -22.01 -1.02 -7.45
N GLU A 50 -20.72 -0.91 -7.73
CA GLU A 50 -20.17 -1.17 -9.06
C GLU A 50 -20.24 -2.65 -9.44
N ASN A 51 -20.03 -3.58 -8.49
CA ASN A 51 -20.22 -5.00 -8.75
C ASN A 51 -21.68 -5.34 -9.05
N GLN A 52 -22.64 -4.66 -8.40
CA GLN A 52 -24.06 -4.81 -8.70
C GLN A 52 -24.43 -4.26 -10.09
N GLU A 53 -23.91 -3.09 -10.46
CA GLU A 53 -24.06 -2.52 -11.80
C GLU A 53 -23.42 -3.40 -12.88
N TYR A 54 -22.28 -4.04 -12.57
CA TYR A 54 -21.58 -4.97 -13.45
C TYR A 54 -22.37 -6.27 -13.67
N LEU A 55 -22.94 -6.87 -12.62
CA LEU A 55 -23.81 -8.05 -12.76
C LEU A 55 -25.04 -7.75 -13.63
N ALA A 56 -25.41 -6.47 -13.78
CA ALA A 56 -26.47 -6.00 -14.67
C ALA A 56 -25.97 -5.59 -16.08
N SER A 57 -24.67 -5.67 -16.38
CA SER A 57 -24.03 -5.18 -17.61
C SER A 57 -23.31 -6.28 -18.39
N THR A 58 -23.20 -6.15 -19.72
CA THR A 58 -22.51 -7.10 -20.62
C THR A 58 -21.06 -6.70 -20.94
N VAL A 59 -20.51 -5.68 -20.29
CA VAL A 59 -19.18 -5.13 -20.57
C VAL A 59 -18.16 -5.64 -19.55
N SER A 60 -17.02 -6.15 -20.03
CA SER A 60 -15.89 -6.69 -19.23
C SER A 60 -15.41 -5.70 -18.14
N PRO A 61 -15.01 -6.18 -16.94
CA PRO A 61 -14.71 -5.31 -15.81
C PRO A 61 -13.34 -4.68 -16.03
N GLY A 62 -13.32 -3.50 -16.66
CA GLY A 62 -12.10 -2.70 -16.79
C GLY A 62 -11.53 -2.25 -15.44
N THR A 63 -10.44 -1.48 -15.49
CA THR A 63 -9.57 -0.95 -14.40
C THR A 63 -10.24 -0.16 -13.24
N LYS A 64 -11.56 -0.18 -13.09
CA LYS A 64 -12.34 0.55 -12.08
C LYS A 64 -12.07 0.13 -10.63
N PRO A 65 -11.97 -1.18 -10.26
CA PRO A 65 -11.68 -1.59 -8.89
C PRO A 65 -10.36 -1.00 -8.36
N MET A 66 -9.38 -0.89 -9.25
CA MET A 66 -8.06 -0.33 -8.95
C MET A 66 -8.09 1.18 -8.70
N LYS A 67 -8.91 1.93 -9.44
CA LYS A 67 -9.13 3.37 -9.20
C LYS A 67 -9.78 3.62 -7.84
N ASN A 68 -10.72 2.77 -7.45
CA ASN A 68 -11.38 2.86 -6.15
C ASN A 68 -10.41 2.57 -5.00
N LEU A 69 -9.56 1.55 -5.14
CA LEU A 69 -8.52 1.25 -4.16
C LEU A 69 -7.58 2.44 -3.96
N LYS A 70 -7.05 3.02 -5.05
CA LYS A 70 -6.20 4.23 -4.98
C LYS A 70 -6.89 5.41 -4.32
N GLY A 71 -8.16 5.63 -4.65
CA GLY A 71 -8.96 6.67 -4.01
C GLY A 71 -9.06 6.48 -2.50
N ALA A 72 -9.24 5.23 -2.04
CA ALA A 72 -9.26 4.88 -0.63
C ALA A 72 -7.91 5.11 0.03
N LEU A 73 -6.81 4.66 -0.58
CA LEU A 73 -5.45 4.82 -0.05
C LEU A 73 -5.05 6.29 0.07
N ASN A 74 -5.38 7.12 -0.93
CA ASN A 74 -5.16 8.56 -0.87
C ASN A 74 -6.03 9.23 0.21
N CYS A 75 -7.27 8.77 0.40
CA CYS A 75 -8.14 9.24 1.46
C CYS A 75 -7.54 8.92 2.84
N ILE A 76 -7.06 7.70 3.05
CA ILE A 76 -6.40 7.28 4.30
C ILE A 76 -5.15 8.13 4.54
N GLY A 77 -4.29 8.27 3.53
CA GLY A 77 -3.00 8.93 3.66
C GLY A 77 -1.98 8.06 4.40
N ASP A 78 -0.93 8.69 4.92
CA ASP A 78 0.08 8.01 5.71
C ASP A 78 -0.43 7.72 7.13
N LEU A 79 0.01 6.59 7.69
CA LEU A 79 -0.30 6.19 9.06
C LEU A 79 0.96 6.27 9.91
N HIS A 80 0.91 7.07 10.96
CA HIS A 80 1.99 7.17 11.94
C HIS A 80 1.89 6.01 12.93
N CYS A 81 0.67 5.65 13.32
CA CYS A 81 0.46 4.70 14.39
C CYS A 81 0.74 3.26 13.97
N LYS A 82 1.62 2.61 14.72
CA LYS A 82 1.95 1.19 14.54
C LYS A 82 0.74 0.28 14.70
N GLY A 83 0.85 -0.90 14.13
CA GLY A 83 -0.04 -2.02 14.36
C GLY A 83 -0.77 -2.50 13.11
N HIS A 84 -1.85 -3.25 13.33
CA HIS A 84 -2.50 -4.01 12.26
C HIS A 84 -3.01 -3.14 11.10
N ARG A 85 -3.51 -1.92 11.37
CA ARG A 85 -3.92 -0.99 10.30
C ARG A 85 -2.74 -0.56 9.43
N LYS A 86 -1.59 -0.28 10.04
CA LYS A 86 -0.35 0.08 9.32
C LYS A 86 0.16 -1.09 8.49
N PHE A 87 0.05 -2.32 9.00
CA PHE A 87 0.35 -3.54 8.23
C PHE A 87 -0.57 -3.69 7.01
N ILE A 88 -1.89 -3.55 7.18
CA ILE A 88 -2.84 -3.61 6.05
C ILE A 88 -2.54 -2.47 5.06
N LYS A 89 -2.25 -1.26 5.54
CA LYS A 89 -1.89 -0.13 4.67
C LYS A 89 -0.66 -0.44 3.82
N PHE A 90 0.41 -0.96 4.44
CA PHE A 90 1.62 -1.39 3.76
C PHE A 90 1.32 -2.44 2.68
N GLN A 91 0.50 -3.44 2.98
CA GLN A 91 0.06 -4.44 2.01
C GLN A 91 -0.70 -3.81 0.84
N LEU A 92 -1.68 -2.94 1.13
CA LEU A 92 -2.50 -2.32 0.08
C LEU A 92 -1.70 -1.35 -0.80
N ASP A 93 -0.75 -0.60 -0.22
CA ASP A 93 0.16 0.25 -0.98
C ASP A 93 1.06 -0.57 -1.90
N THR A 94 1.60 -1.69 -1.39
CA THR A 94 2.39 -2.64 -2.20
C THR A 94 1.58 -3.19 -3.37
N ILE A 95 0.35 -3.65 -3.10
CA ILE A 95 -0.55 -4.18 -4.14
C ILE A 95 -0.89 -3.08 -5.15
N SER A 96 -1.25 -1.88 -4.70
CA SER A 96 -1.57 -0.76 -5.59
C SER A 96 -0.38 -0.39 -6.48
N PHE A 97 0.83 -0.34 -5.91
CA PHE A 97 2.06 -0.05 -6.64
C PHE A 97 2.37 -1.12 -7.69
N ALA A 98 2.22 -2.38 -7.31
CA ALA A 98 2.50 -3.51 -8.18
C ALA A 98 1.51 -3.56 -9.34
N LEU A 99 0.21 -3.43 -9.04
CA LEU A 99 -0.87 -3.41 -10.01
C LEU A 99 -0.72 -2.28 -11.04
N ASP A 100 -0.30 -1.08 -10.64
CA ASP A 100 -0.04 0.01 -11.58
C ASP A 100 0.97 -0.31 -12.66
N ARG A 101 1.91 -1.21 -12.35
CA ARG A 101 3.00 -1.57 -13.22
C ARG A 101 2.70 -2.82 -14.05
N VAL A 102 1.88 -3.73 -13.53
CA VAL A 102 1.47 -4.95 -14.25
C VAL A 102 0.19 -4.79 -15.08
N ILE A 103 -0.62 -3.76 -14.81
CA ILE A 103 -1.85 -3.44 -15.58
C ILE A 103 -1.71 -2.12 -16.36
N GLY A 104 -0.70 -1.30 -16.04
CA GLY A 104 -0.48 0.01 -16.68
C GLY A 104 0.15 -0.06 -18.07
N GLU A 105 0.44 1.12 -18.64
CA GLU A 105 1.15 1.26 -19.92
C GLU A 105 2.42 0.41 -20.03
N PRO A 106 3.27 0.29 -18.99
CA PRO A 106 4.50 -0.53 -19.06
C PRO A 106 4.25 -2.03 -19.26
N ALA A 107 3.05 -2.53 -18.97
CA ALA A 107 2.67 -3.92 -19.17
C ALA A 107 1.93 -4.17 -20.49
N GLN A 108 1.75 -3.14 -21.34
CA GLN A 108 1.12 -3.33 -22.65
C GLN A 108 1.90 -4.33 -23.52
N CYS A 109 3.23 -4.37 -23.38
CA CYS A 109 4.08 -5.36 -24.05
C CYS A 109 3.84 -6.81 -23.60
N ALA A 110 3.16 -7.00 -22.46
CA ALA A 110 2.86 -8.30 -21.85
C ALA A 110 1.36 -8.63 -21.87
N GLN A 111 0.57 -8.00 -22.76
CA GLN A 111 -0.89 -8.17 -22.83
C GLN A 111 -1.33 -9.63 -22.93
N ASP A 112 -0.67 -10.45 -23.75
CA ASP A 112 -1.00 -11.86 -23.94
C ASP A 112 -0.76 -12.71 -22.67
N THR A 113 0.09 -12.20 -21.78
CA THR A 113 0.48 -12.83 -20.51
C THR A 113 0.00 -12.02 -19.29
N HIS A 114 -0.89 -11.05 -19.49
CA HIS A 114 -1.26 -10.08 -18.44
C HIS A 114 -1.83 -10.77 -17.21
N ASP A 115 -2.72 -11.74 -17.42
CA ASP A 115 -3.34 -12.50 -16.33
C ASP A 115 -2.32 -13.39 -15.60
N ASP A 116 -1.40 -14.01 -16.35
CA ASP A 116 -0.30 -14.80 -15.78
C ASP A 116 0.67 -13.93 -14.98
N LEU A 117 0.95 -12.72 -15.46
CA LEU A 117 1.81 -11.74 -14.79
C LEU A 117 1.17 -11.26 -13.48
N GLN A 118 -0.12 -10.92 -13.53
CA GLN A 118 -0.88 -10.57 -12.35
C GLN A 118 -0.89 -11.73 -11.36
N GLN A 119 -1.06 -12.97 -11.83
CA GLN A 119 -1.02 -14.16 -10.99
C GLN A 119 0.35 -14.34 -10.34
N CYS A 120 1.46 -14.24 -11.08
CA CYS A 120 2.80 -14.30 -10.51
C CYS A 120 3.04 -13.27 -9.40
N VAL A 121 2.52 -12.05 -9.57
CA VAL A 121 2.72 -10.95 -8.62
C VAL A 121 1.75 -10.98 -7.45
N LEU A 122 0.53 -11.50 -7.61
CA LEU A 122 -0.49 -11.45 -6.55
C LEU A 122 -0.96 -12.83 -6.10
N ASP A 123 -0.13 -13.86 -6.29
CA ASP A 123 -0.47 -15.23 -5.93
C ASP A 123 -0.62 -15.40 -4.40
N SER A 124 -1.87 -15.26 -3.93
CA SER A 124 -2.23 -15.49 -2.54
C SER A 124 -2.02 -16.93 -2.07
N THR A 125 -1.88 -17.90 -2.99
CA THR A 125 -1.64 -19.30 -2.61
C THR A 125 -0.26 -19.49 -1.98
N LEU A 126 0.69 -18.61 -2.28
CA LEU A 126 2.03 -18.61 -1.69
C LEU A 126 1.99 -18.51 -0.16
N LEU A 127 0.99 -17.83 0.42
CA LEU A 127 0.83 -17.72 1.88
C LEU A 127 0.54 -19.08 2.57
N ARG A 128 0.11 -20.09 1.81
CA ARG A 128 -0.11 -21.45 2.30
C ARG A 128 1.17 -22.26 2.41
N ASN A 129 2.26 -21.80 1.77
CA ASN A 129 3.53 -22.48 1.83
C ASN A 129 4.14 -22.40 3.25
N PRO A 130 4.95 -23.40 3.63
CA PRO A 130 5.69 -23.36 4.89
C PRO A 130 6.78 -22.29 4.87
N GLU A 131 7.40 -22.07 3.71
CA GLU A 131 8.50 -21.13 3.49
C GLU A 131 8.31 -20.38 2.16
N TYR A 132 8.98 -19.23 2.04
CA TYR A 132 9.00 -18.39 0.84
C TYR A 132 10.44 -18.25 0.35
N ASN A 133 10.66 -18.47 -0.95
CA ASN A 133 11.98 -18.55 -1.57
C ASN A 133 12.07 -17.69 -2.85
N GLY A 134 11.34 -16.58 -2.91
CA GLY A 134 11.38 -15.65 -4.05
C GLY A 134 10.64 -16.18 -5.28
N GLU A 135 9.57 -16.95 -5.07
CA GLU A 135 8.73 -17.52 -6.14
C GLU A 135 8.17 -16.43 -7.06
N VAL A 136 7.87 -15.24 -6.52
CA VAL A 136 7.38 -14.09 -7.30
C VAL A 136 8.40 -13.66 -8.36
N LEU A 137 9.66 -13.46 -7.95
CA LEU A 137 10.72 -13.06 -8.88
C LEU A 137 10.99 -14.13 -9.93
N THR A 138 10.98 -15.39 -9.53
CA THR A 138 11.19 -16.53 -10.44
C THR A 138 10.06 -16.62 -11.47
N CYS A 139 8.82 -16.45 -11.05
CA CYS A 139 7.63 -16.51 -11.90
C CYS A 139 7.63 -15.37 -12.93
N VAL A 140 7.79 -14.13 -12.47
CA VAL A 140 7.81 -12.95 -13.34
C VAL A 140 9.01 -12.97 -14.30
N GLY A 141 10.21 -13.36 -13.82
CA GLY A 141 11.39 -13.44 -14.66
C GLY A 141 11.20 -14.38 -15.86
N LYS A 142 10.64 -15.57 -15.63
CA LYS A 142 10.35 -16.54 -16.70
C LYS A 142 9.31 -16.02 -17.69
N LEU A 143 8.27 -15.34 -17.22
CA LEU A 143 7.28 -14.74 -18.11
C LEU A 143 7.93 -13.66 -18.99
N LEU A 144 8.74 -12.78 -18.41
CA LEU A 144 9.41 -11.71 -19.16
C LEU A 144 10.49 -12.19 -20.12
N GLU A 145 11.08 -13.37 -19.92
CA GLU A 145 11.94 -14.00 -20.91
C GLU A 145 11.17 -14.40 -22.18
N ALA A 146 9.88 -14.71 -22.05
CA ALA A 146 9.01 -15.11 -23.15
C ALA A 146 8.32 -13.93 -23.86
N THR A 147 8.48 -12.69 -23.37
CA THR A 147 7.86 -11.49 -23.96
C THR A 147 8.83 -10.66 -24.79
N GLU A 148 8.27 -9.93 -25.77
CA GLU A 148 8.98 -8.96 -26.62
C GLU A 148 9.09 -7.57 -25.96
N CYS A 149 8.87 -7.47 -24.65
CA CYS A 149 9.03 -6.23 -23.89
C CYS A 149 10.45 -5.66 -24.03
N THR A 150 10.57 -4.35 -24.07
CA THR A 150 11.85 -3.64 -23.99
C THR A 150 12.49 -3.81 -22.61
N ASP A 151 13.80 -3.57 -22.50
CA ASP A 151 14.51 -3.64 -21.21
C ASP A 151 13.90 -2.69 -20.17
N GLU A 152 13.39 -1.53 -20.61
CA GLU A 152 12.74 -0.56 -19.74
C GLU A 152 11.41 -1.07 -19.21
N GLU A 153 10.56 -1.64 -20.06
CA GLU A 153 9.29 -2.24 -19.65
C GLU A 153 9.53 -3.43 -18.71
N LYS A 154 10.51 -4.29 -19.03
CA LYS A 154 10.93 -5.41 -18.17
C LYS A 154 11.40 -4.89 -16.80
N ARG A 155 12.16 -3.80 -16.76
CA ARG A 155 12.60 -3.16 -15.51
C ARG A 155 11.41 -2.67 -14.68
N VAL A 156 10.43 -2.01 -15.31
CA VAL A 156 9.23 -1.54 -14.63
C VAL A 156 8.39 -2.70 -14.09
N ILE A 157 8.17 -3.76 -14.87
CA ILE A 157 7.44 -4.94 -14.39
C ILE A 157 8.20 -5.64 -13.26
N MET A 158 9.52 -5.78 -13.37
CA MET A 158 10.36 -6.34 -12.31
C MET A 158 10.34 -5.51 -11.03
N SER A 159 10.14 -4.18 -11.12
CA SER A 159 9.97 -3.36 -9.91
C SER A 159 8.71 -3.73 -9.12
N ALA A 160 7.62 -4.09 -9.81
CA ALA A 160 6.41 -4.63 -9.17
C ALA A 160 6.69 -5.97 -8.47
N ALA A 161 7.39 -6.87 -9.18
CA ALA A 161 7.77 -8.18 -8.65
C ALA A 161 8.65 -8.07 -7.41
N ARG A 162 9.61 -7.12 -7.39
CA ARG A 162 10.46 -6.85 -6.22
C ARG A 162 9.68 -6.29 -5.04
N ALA A 163 8.78 -5.33 -5.27
CA ALA A 163 7.94 -4.77 -4.22
C ALA A 163 7.09 -5.86 -3.54
N GLN A 164 6.49 -6.74 -4.33
CA GLN A 164 5.75 -7.87 -3.78
C GLN A 164 6.68 -8.89 -3.11
N ASN A 165 7.82 -9.21 -3.70
CA ASN A 165 8.77 -10.16 -3.12
C ASN A 165 9.18 -9.73 -1.71
N ASP A 166 9.53 -8.46 -1.53
CA ASP A 166 9.89 -7.90 -0.23
C ASP A 166 8.74 -7.97 0.77
N PHE A 167 7.50 -7.72 0.33
CA PHE A 167 6.32 -7.93 1.17
C PHE A 167 6.14 -9.39 1.58
N MET A 168 6.32 -10.34 0.66
CA MET A 168 6.21 -11.77 0.96
C MET A 168 7.31 -12.23 1.93
N GLU A 169 8.55 -11.82 1.71
CA GLU A 169 9.65 -12.07 2.66
C GLU A 169 9.32 -11.53 4.04
N PHE A 170 8.76 -10.33 4.11
CA PHE A 170 8.35 -9.71 5.35
C PHE A 170 7.24 -10.50 6.07
N VAL A 171 6.19 -10.91 5.35
CA VAL A 171 5.08 -11.71 5.92
C VAL A 171 5.59 -13.06 6.44
N PHE A 172 6.45 -13.73 5.68
CA PHE A 172 7.02 -15.01 6.10
C PHE A 172 7.96 -14.88 7.28
N LYS A 173 8.74 -13.81 7.34
CA LYS A 173 9.56 -13.47 8.51
C LYS A 173 8.69 -13.26 9.75
N MET A 174 7.63 -12.46 9.65
CA MET A 174 6.69 -12.25 10.76
C MET A 174 6.07 -13.56 11.25
N LYS A 175 5.64 -14.43 10.33
CA LYS A 175 5.07 -15.75 10.65
C LYS A 175 6.08 -16.64 11.38
N LYS A 176 7.33 -16.67 10.92
CA LYS A 176 8.40 -17.47 11.51
C LYS A 176 8.82 -16.97 12.90
N GLU A 177 8.83 -15.65 13.08
CA GLU A 177 9.16 -15.00 14.35
C GLU A 177 7.97 -14.89 15.30
N GLU A 178 6.79 -15.42 14.93
CA GLU A 178 5.53 -15.27 15.66
C GLU A 178 5.25 -13.80 16.04
N SER A 179 5.64 -12.87 15.17
CA SER A 179 5.54 -11.44 15.41
C SER A 179 4.10 -10.98 15.39
N ASP A 180 3.71 -10.24 16.43
CA ASP A 180 2.40 -9.62 16.50
C ASP A 180 2.30 -8.45 15.51
N ALA A 181 1.33 -8.51 14.60
CA ALA A 181 1.01 -7.42 13.67
C ALA A 181 0.68 -6.10 14.38
N ASN A 182 0.32 -6.12 15.66
CA ASN A 182 0.14 -4.92 16.49
C ASN A 182 1.46 -4.16 16.77
N LEU A 183 2.61 -4.76 16.49
CA LEU A 183 3.92 -4.12 16.61
C LEU A 183 4.49 -3.62 15.27
N PHE A 184 3.78 -3.85 14.16
CA PHE A 184 4.23 -3.46 12.83
C PHE A 184 4.33 -1.93 12.68
N ASP A 185 5.47 -1.42 12.20
CA ASP A 185 5.71 0.03 12.11
C ASP A 185 6.36 0.50 10.79
N GLU A 186 6.41 -0.37 9.79
CA GLU A 186 7.03 -0.04 8.50
C GLU A 186 6.08 0.76 7.59
N THR A 187 6.65 1.59 6.71
CA THR A 187 5.92 2.34 5.67
C THR A 187 6.41 1.91 4.30
N PHE A 188 5.48 1.72 3.36
CA PHE A 188 5.83 1.35 2.00
C PHE A 188 6.54 2.52 1.30
N ASP A 189 7.76 2.28 0.81
CA ASP A 189 8.53 3.26 0.05
C ASP A 189 8.65 2.80 -1.42
N PRO A 190 7.91 3.43 -2.36
CA PRO A 190 7.98 3.09 -3.77
C PRO A 190 9.35 3.39 -4.39
N THR A 191 10.12 4.33 -3.83
CA THR A 191 11.40 4.79 -4.42
C THR A 191 12.49 3.73 -4.35
N LYS A 192 12.36 2.76 -3.43
CA LYS A 192 13.24 1.59 -3.33
C LYS A 192 13.23 0.73 -4.61
N TYR A 193 12.20 0.84 -5.44
CA TYR A 193 11.97 -0.04 -6.58
C TYR A 193 12.08 0.67 -7.94
N ILE A 194 12.41 1.97 -7.98
CA ILE A 194 12.50 2.77 -9.23
C ILE A 194 13.86 2.63 -9.90
#